data_AF-A0A7L4RIJ7-F1
#
_entry.id   AF-A0A7L4RIJ7-F1
#
_cell.length_a   1.000
_cell.length_b   1.000
_cell.length_c   1.000
_cell.angle_alpha   90.00
_cell.angle_beta   90.00
_cell.angle_gamma   90.00
#
_symmetry.space_group_name_H-M   'P 1'
#
loop_
_entity.id
_entity.type
_entity.pdbx_description
1 polymer ?
#
loop_
_entity_poly.entity_id
_entity_poly.type
_entity_poly.pdbx_seq_one_letter_code
_entity_poly.pdbx_strand_id
1 'polypeptide(L)' 'MGNVLVSLDDDDEAFLRRLAQERYHSKKGSISSVVSDALDEMKKKGKKERAIANLIRTMEKGYKLGFRGYKKRSEIYD' A
#
# COMPACT_ATOMS: atom_id res chain seq x y z
N MET A 1 -6.44 -12.85 18.19
CA MET A 1 -7.08 -12.05 17.14
C MET A 1 -7.72 -10.85 17.81
N GLY A 2 -7.43 -9.63 17.36
CA GLY A 2 -8.10 -8.43 17.85
C GLY A 2 -9.37 -8.17 17.04
N ASN A 3 -10.43 -7.67 17.69
CA ASN A 3 -11.65 -7.28 17.01
C ASN A 3 -11.63 -5.77 16.76
N VAL A 4 -12.02 -5.36 15.57
CA VAL A 4 -12.19 -3.95 15.20
C VAL A 4 -13.64 -3.75 14.79
N LEU A 5 -14.30 -2.79 15.43
CA LEU A 5 -15.63 -2.31 15.07
C LEU A 5 -15.46 -1.05 14.22
N VAL A 6 -16.14 -1.02 13.08
CA VAL A 6 -16.11 0.10 12.14
C VAL A 6 -17.55 0.47 11.82
N SER A 7 -17.88 1.75 11.94
CA SER A 7 -19.13 2.31 11.44
C SER A 7 -18.94 2.68 9.98
N LEU A 8 -19.85 2.22 9.13
CA LEU A 8 -19.85 2.48 7.70
C LEU A 8 -21.20 3.10 7.33
N ASP A 9 -21.19 3.97 6.33
CA ASP A 9 -22.42 4.42 5.69
C ASP A 9 -22.96 3.32 4.78
N ASP A 10 -24.26 3.36 4.47
CA ASP A 10 -24.96 2.31 3.71
C ASP A 10 -24.30 2.04 2.33
N ASP A 11 -23.83 3.09 1.67
CA ASP A 11 -23.17 3.00 0.37
C ASP A 11 -21.82 2.25 0.45
N ASP A 12 -21.05 2.52 1.50
CA ASP A 12 -19.75 1.86 1.75
C ASP A 12 -19.94 0.40 2.13
N GLU A 13 -20.98 0.08 2.91
CA GLU A 13 -21.34 -1.30 3.23
C GLU A 13 -21.74 -2.06 1.96
N ALA A 14 -22.59 -1.48 1.12
CA ALA A 14 -23.02 -2.08 -0.14
C ALA A 14 -21.84 -2.34 -1.07
N PHE A 15 -20.90 -1.39 -1.15
CA PHE A 15 -19.68 -1.55 -1.92
C PHE A 15 -18.81 -2.70 -1.39
N LEU A 16 -18.56 -2.76 -0.08
CA LEU A 16 -17.78 -3.84 0.54
C LEU A 16 -18.40 -5.21 0.32
N ARG A 17 -19.74 -5.31 0.39
CA ARG A 17 -20.47 -6.56 0.12
C ARG A 17 -20.31 -7.02 -1.33
N ARG A 18 -20.40 -6.11 -2.31
CA ARG A 18 -20.13 -6.44 -3.72
C ARG A 18 -18.70 -6.95 -3.91
N LEU A 19 -17.73 -6.25 -3.32
CA LEU A 19 -16.32 -6.61 -3.42
C LEU A 19 -16.02 -7.98 -2.78
N ALA A 20 -16.65 -8.25 -1.63
CA ALA A 20 -16.58 -9.55 -0.96
C ALA A 20 -17.20 -10.67 -1.80
N GLN A 21 -18.30 -10.38 -2.49
CA GLN A 21 -18.96 -11.33 -3.40
C GLN A 21 -18.08 -11.65 -4.62
N GLU A 22 -17.46 -10.64 -5.24
CA GLU A 22 -16.58 -10.83 -6.40
C GLU A 22 -15.31 -11.62 -6.04
N ARG A 23 -14.68 -11.30 -4.91
CA ARG A 23 -13.38 -11.90 -4.54
C ARG A 23 -13.47 -13.23 -3.82
N TYR A 24 -14.51 -13.42 -3.00
CA TYR A 24 -14.61 -14.58 -2.10
C TYR A 24 -15.90 -15.37 -2.28
N HIS A 25 -16.70 -15.08 -3.32
CA HIS A 25 -17.93 -15.80 -3.68
C HIS A 25 -18.91 -15.93 -2.50
N SER A 26 -19.08 -14.86 -1.72
CA SER A 26 -20.01 -14.81 -0.58
C SER A 26 -19.77 -15.86 0.51
N LYS A 27 -18.54 -16.40 0.62
CA LYS A 27 -18.18 -17.29 1.75
C LYS A 27 -18.36 -16.57 3.09
N LYS A 28 -18.73 -17.32 4.13
CA LYS A 28 -18.86 -16.79 5.51
C LYS A 28 -17.54 -16.15 5.94
N GLY A 29 -17.59 -14.90 6.40
CA GLY A 29 -16.39 -14.13 6.80
C GLY A 29 -15.70 -13.36 5.66
N SER A 30 -16.24 -13.39 4.44
CA SER A 30 -15.67 -12.71 3.27
C SER A 30 -15.45 -11.21 3.45
N ILE A 31 -16.35 -10.50 4.13
CA ILE A 31 -16.20 -9.06 4.41
C ILE A 31 -14.97 -8.81 5.30
N SER A 32 -14.81 -9.59 6.37
CA SER A 32 -13.65 -9.47 7.27
C SER A 32 -12.33 -9.77 6.56
N SER A 33 -12.34 -10.71 5.60
CA SER A 33 -11.18 -11.01 4.75
C SER A 33 -10.86 -9.84 3.81
N VAL A 34 -11.85 -9.24 3.15
CA VAL A 34 -11.66 -8.05 2.31
C VAL A 34 -11.03 -6.90 3.11
N VAL A 35 -11.56 -6.61 4.29
CA VAL A 35 -11.06 -5.51 5.15
C VAL A 35 -9.63 -5.80 5.60
N SER A 36 -9.33 -7.05 5.97
CA SER A 36 -7.99 -7.46 6.38
C SER A 36 -6.98 -7.30 5.24
N ASP A 37 -7.33 -7.75 4.03
CA ASP A 37 -6.48 -7.64 2.85
C ASP A 37 -6.25 -6.17 2.45
N ALA A 38 -7.29 -5.33 2.55
CA ALA A 38 -7.18 -3.89 2.31
C ALA A 38 -6.24 -3.23 3.33
N LEU A 39 -6.34 -3.57 4.62
CA LEU A 39 -5.44 -3.05 5.66
C LEU A 39 -3.98 -3.47 5.42
N ASP A 40 -3.76 -4.72 4.98
CA ASP A 40 -2.42 -5.19 4.63
C ASP A 40 -1.85 -4.49 3.39
N GLU A 41 -2.69 -4.20 2.40
CA GLU A 41 -2.29 -3.40 1.24
C GLU A 41 -1.95 -1.96 1.63
N MET A 42 -2.77 -1.33 2.47
CA MET A 42 -2.51 0.01 3.01
C MET A 42 -1.21 0.05 3.82
N LYS A 43 -0.93 -0.98 4.62
CA LYS A 43 0.33 -1.10 5.36
C LYS A 43 1.54 -1.20 4.43
N LYS A 44 1.41 -1.91 3.30
CA LYS A 44 2.46 -2.00 2.26
C LYS A 44 2.64 -0.67 1.53
N LYS A 45 1.55 0.00 1.13
CA LYS A 45 1.59 1.32 0.48
C LYS A 45 2.22 2.38 1.39
N GLY A 46 1.79 2.47 2.64
CA GLY A 46 2.36 3.41 3.61
C GLY A 46 3.83 3.14 3.95
N LYS A 47 4.33 1.91 3.80
CA LYS A 47 5.79 1.64 3.88
C LYS A 47 6.52 2.15 2.65
N LYS A 48 5.97 1.93 1.44
CA LYS A 48 6.55 2.39 0.17
C LYS A 48 6.58 3.92 0.10
N GLU A 49 5.49 4.57 0.45
CA GLU A 49 5.37 6.04 0.48
C GLU A 49 6.30 6.67 1.51
N ARG A 50 6.40 6.09 2.72
CA ARG A 50 7.39 6.53 3.72
C ARG A 50 8.82 6.32 3.24
N ALA A 51 9.11 5.22 2.56
CA ALA A 51 10.44 4.98 1.99
C ALA A 51 10.78 6.00 0.89
N ILE A 52 9.81 6.31 0.01
CA ILE A 52 9.96 7.34 -1.04
C ILE A 52 10.14 8.73 -0.42
N ALA A 53 9.30 9.11 0.54
CA ALA A 53 9.40 10.39 1.24
C ALA A 53 10.74 10.53 1.98
N ASN A 54 11.23 9.44 2.60
CA ASN A 54 12.55 9.43 3.24
C ASN A 54 13.69 9.53 2.22
N LEU A 55 13.58 8.88 1.06
CA LEU A 55 14.56 8.97 -0.02
C LEU A 55 14.65 10.40 -0.55
N ILE A 56 13.50 11.03 -0.86
CA ILE A 56 13.41 12.41 -1.30
C ILE A 56 13.98 13.36 -0.24
N ARG A 57 13.60 13.20 1.03
CA ARG A 57 14.14 14.01 2.14
C ARG A 57 15.65 13.83 2.32
N THR A 58 16.19 12.65 2.02
CA THR A 58 17.64 12.37 2.06
C THR A 58 18.36 13.03 0.87
N MET A 59 17.74 13.04 -0.31
CA MET A 59 18.23 13.76 -1.49
C MET A 59 18.20 15.28 -1.29
N GLU A 60 17.10 15.83 -0.76
CA GLU A 60 16.92 17.26 -0.47
C GLU A 60 17.89 17.78 0.58
N LYS A 61 18.20 16.96 1.60
CA LYS A 61 19.19 17.30 2.63
C LYS A 61 20.64 17.28 2.13
N GLY A 62 20.86 17.12 0.83
CA GLY A 62 22.18 17.26 0.23
C GLY A 62 23.17 16.18 0.66
N TYR A 63 22.68 15.03 1.15
CA TYR A 63 23.53 13.85 1.24
C TYR A 63 23.94 13.54 -0.19
N LYS A 64 25.21 13.81 -0.53
CA LYS A 64 25.88 13.31 -1.73
C LYS A 64 25.96 11.78 -1.60
N LEU A 65 24.81 11.09 -1.68
CA LEU A 65 24.73 9.69 -2.04
C LEU A 65 25.25 9.66 -3.46
N GLY A 66 26.57 9.54 -3.59
CA GLY A 66 27.36 9.88 -4.77
C GLY A 66 26.57 9.73 -6.05
N PHE A 67 25.89 10.81 -6.47
CA PHE A 67 25.16 10.87 -7.71
C PHE A 67 26.24 10.75 -8.77
N ARG A 68 26.56 9.52 -9.15
CA ARG A 68 27.34 9.24 -10.33
C ARG A 68 26.45 9.71 -11.46
N GLY A 69 26.78 10.87 -12.00
CA GLY A 69 26.16 11.34 -13.23
C GLY A 69 26.58 10.38 -14.32
N TYR A 70 25.79 9.32 -14.51
CA TYR A 70 26.03 8.34 -15.55
C TYR A 70 25.79 9.03 -16.88
N LYS A 71 26.85 9.14 -17.69
CA LYS A 71 26.76 9.76 -19.03
C LYS A 71 26.22 8.76 -20.05
N LYS A 72 26.33 7.46 -19.77
CA LYS A 72 25.88 6.38 -20.67
C LYS A 72 25.16 5.27 -19.90
N ARG A 73 24.13 4.70 -20.52
CA ARG A 73 23.30 3.61 -19.96
C ARG A 73 24.10 2.36 -19.58
N SER A 74 25.25 2.12 -20.21
CA SER A 74 26.15 1.00 -19.91
C SER A 74 26.76 1.08 -18.51
N GLU A 75 26.91 2.27 -17.93
CA GLU A 75 27.55 2.47 -16.62
C GLU A 75 26.65 2.10 -15.43
N ILE A 76 25.39 1.72 -15.69
CA ILE A 76 24.38 1.35 -14.66
C ILE A 76 24.43 -0.16 -14.36
N TYR A 77 24.93 -0.98 -15.29
CA TYR A 77 24.81 -2.44 -15.25
C TYR A 77 26.15 -3.19 -15.07
N ASP A 78 27.25 -2.46 -14.87
CA ASP A 78 28.51 -3.00 -14.31
C ASP A 78 28.47 -2.97 -12.78
#